data_AF-A0A7S3U043-F1
#
_entry.id   AF-A0A7S3U043-F1
#
_cell.length_a   1.000
_cell.length_b   1.000
_cell.length_c   1.000
_cell.angle_alpha   90.00
_cell.angle_beta   90.00
_cell.angle_gamma   90.00
#
_symmetry.space_group_name_H-M   'P 1'
#
loop_
_entity.id
_entity.type
_entity.pdbx_description
1 polymer ?
#
loop_
_entity_poly.entity_id
_entity_poly.type
_entity_poly.pdbx_seq_one_letter_code
_entity_poly.pdbx_strand_id
1 'polypeptide(L)'
;GGGGGDGVCPGEVSPAPPASRWRRFSARECARLQGFSEAWKLHPQRAYSLFGNAIPPPVVAMVAAPMLRCCGLLPPAAVEVGRARTCTANRAPEGWEVGWAVARQLLLEAAPRDGGRREALRRLTAGVAASSCYGAEQA
;
A
#
# COMPACT_ATOMS: atom_id res chain seq x y z
N GLY A 1 44.63 16.53 20.75
CA GLY A 1 44.15 15.36 20.00
C GLY A 1 42.67 15.57 19.75
N GLY A 2 42.18 15.64 18.52
CA GLY A 2 42.28 14.64 17.45
C GLY A 2 40.89 14.00 17.34
N GLY A 3 40.02 14.50 16.46
CA GLY A 3 39.66 13.89 15.17
C GLY A 3 38.38 13.06 15.35
N GLY A 4 37.23 13.34 14.71
CA GLY A 4 37.03 13.50 13.27
C GLY A 4 36.73 12.12 12.67
N GLY A 5 35.46 11.80 12.41
CA GLY A 5 35.06 10.48 11.90
C GLY A 5 33.60 10.42 11.47
N ASP A 6 33.25 11.18 10.42
CA ASP A 6 32.02 11.01 9.67
C ASP A 6 32.03 9.64 8.97
N GLY A 7 31.35 8.67 9.58
CA GLY A 7 31.17 7.33 9.04
C GLY A 7 30.16 7.31 7.89
N VAL A 8 30.56 7.82 6.72
CA VAL A 8 29.91 7.49 5.45
C VAL A 8 30.22 6.02 5.16
N CYS A 9 29.23 5.13 5.29
CA CYS A 9 29.36 3.76 4.80
C CYS A 9 29.48 3.80 3.26
N PRO A 10 30.61 3.39 2.66
CA PRO A 10 30.72 3.33 1.22
C PRO A 10 29.73 2.28 0.69
N GLY A 11 29.06 2.61 -0.41
CA GLY A 11 28.19 1.71 -1.14
C GLY A 11 28.97 0.51 -1.64
N GLU A 12 28.91 -0.57 -0.86
CA GLU A 12 29.37 -1.89 -1.27
C GLU A 12 28.40 -2.39 -2.34
N VAL A 13 28.85 -2.43 -3.58
CA VAL A 13 28.16 -3.16 -4.65
C VAL A 13 28.31 -4.65 -4.31
N SER A 14 27.38 -5.15 -3.48
CA SER A 14 27.37 -6.55 -3.04
C SER A 14 27.31 -7.45 -4.28
N PRO A 15 28.25 -8.39 -4.46
CA PRO A 15 28.19 -9.36 -5.55
C PRO A 15 26.89 -10.14 -5.48
N ALA A 16 26.32 -10.46 -6.65
CA ALA A 16 25.07 -11.21 -6.74
C ALA A 16 25.19 -12.52 -5.94
N PRO A 17 24.26 -12.80 -5.00
CA PRO A 17 24.40 -13.92 -4.09
C PRO A 17 24.34 -15.26 -4.84
N PRO A 18 25.18 -16.24 -4.48
CA PRO A 18 25.14 -17.59 -5.06
C PRO A 18 23.79 -18.27 -4.79
N ALA A 19 23.43 -19.22 -5.65
CA ALA A 19 22.15 -19.93 -5.67
C ALA A 19 21.66 -20.39 -4.26
N SER A 20 20.57 -19.75 -3.83
CA SER A 20 19.64 -20.03 -2.72
C SER A 20 20.16 -20.77 -1.48
N ARG A 21 20.85 -20.04 -0.60
CA ARG A 21 20.85 -20.37 0.84
C ARG A 21 19.52 -19.90 1.45
N TRP A 22 18.77 -20.81 2.09
CA TRP A 22 17.58 -20.44 2.84
C TRP A 22 17.92 -19.38 3.89
N ARG A 23 17.19 -18.26 3.88
CA ARG A 23 17.32 -17.20 4.89
C ARG A 23 15.96 -16.86 5.49
N ARG A 24 15.97 -16.35 6.72
CA ARG A 24 14.77 -15.77 7.34
C ARG A 24 14.45 -14.42 6.70
N PHE A 25 13.16 -14.07 6.70
CA PHE A 25 12.75 -12.70 6.41
C PHE A 25 13.28 -11.75 7.49
N SER A 26 13.78 -10.60 7.04
CA SER A 26 14.09 -9.47 7.92
C SER A 26 12.79 -8.91 8.52
N ALA A 27 12.91 -8.22 9.66
CA ALA A 27 11.76 -7.55 10.28
C ALA A 27 11.07 -6.56 9.32
N ARG A 28 11.84 -5.90 8.45
CA ARG A 28 11.29 -5.01 7.42
C ARG A 28 10.49 -5.79 6.39
N GLU A 29 10.99 -6.93 5.91
CA GLU A 29 10.25 -7.77 4.97
C GLU A 29 8.95 -8.30 5.56
N CYS A 30 8.95 -8.72 6.84
CA CYS A 30 7.71 -9.07 7.54
C CYS A 30 6.71 -7.89 7.59
N ALA A 31 7.19 -6.68 7.82
CA ALA A 31 6.34 -5.48 7.78
C ALA A 31 5.70 -5.28 6.38
N ARG A 32 6.49 -5.47 5.31
CA ARG A 32 5.99 -5.37 3.92
C ARG A 32 4.94 -6.42 3.61
N LEU A 33 5.17 -7.66 4.03
CA LEU A 33 4.22 -8.76 3.83
C LEU A 33 2.86 -8.46 4.47
N GLN A 34 2.86 -7.78 5.62
CA GLN A 34 1.65 -7.35 6.30
C GLN A 34 1.07 -6.02 5.72
N GLY A 35 1.73 -5.37 4.77
CA GLY A 35 1.26 -4.11 4.18
C GLY A 35 1.55 -2.86 5.01
N PHE A 36 2.52 -2.90 5.95
CA PHE A 36 3.00 -1.70 6.63
C PHE A 36 3.92 -0.88 5.71
N SER A 37 3.73 0.45 5.72
CA SER A 37 4.54 1.39 4.94
C SER A 37 6.03 1.30 5.25
N GLU A 38 6.89 1.59 4.27
CA GLU A 38 8.34 1.73 4.46
C GLU A 38 8.72 2.80 5.49
N ALA A 39 7.86 3.81 5.68
CA ALA A 39 8.07 4.84 6.69
C ALA A 39 7.78 4.37 8.12
N TRP A 40 7.16 3.19 8.30
CA TRP A 40 6.82 2.66 9.61
C TRP A 40 8.06 2.33 10.44
N LYS A 41 8.12 2.87 11.66
CA LYS A 41 9.25 2.67 12.58
C LYS A 41 9.12 1.30 13.25
N LEU A 42 10.17 0.48 13.11
CA LEU A 42 10.20 -0.87 13.70
C LEU A 42 10.71 -0.81 15.14
N HIS A 43 10.11 -1.63 16.00
CA HIS A 43 10.68 -1.87 17.32
C HIS A 43 11.96 -2.71 17.19
N PRO A 44 13.11 -2.28 17.75
CA PRO A 44 14.41 -2.89 17.48
C PRO A 44 14.49 -4.38 17.88
N GLN A 45 13.84 -4.75 19.00
CA GLN A 45 13.98 -6.09 19.58
C GLN A 45 12.75 -7.00 19.41
N ARG A 46 11.56 -6.43 19.16
CA ARG A 46 10.27 -7.13 19.28
C ARG A 46 9.47 -7.16 17.97
N ALA A 47 10.04 -6.67 16.87
CA ALA A 47 9.33 -6.53 15.60
C ALA A 47 8.64 -7.82 15.14
N TYR A 48 9.32 -8.98 15.22
CA TYR A 48 8.75 -10.25 14.77
C TYR A 48 7.51 -10.67 15.58
N SER A 49 7.55 -10.53 16.91
CA SER A 49 6.40 -10.86 17.77
C SER A 49 5.24 -9.89 17.53
N LEU A 50 5.53 -8.61 17.34
CA LEU A 50 4.51 -7.61 17.04
C LEU A 50 3.85 -7.89 15.69
N PHE A 51 4.63 -8.21 14.65
CA PHE A 51 4.08 -8.51 13.33
C PHE A 51 3.33 -9.84 13.25
N GLY A 52 3.75 -10.86 14.03
CA GLY A 52 3.02 -12.13 14.12
C GLY A 52 1.63 -11.99 14.71
N ASN A 53 1.42 -10.98 15.57
CA ASN A 53 0.13 -10.70 16.22
C ASN A 53 -0.63 -9.52 15.57
N ALA A 54 -0.03 -8.82 14.62
CA ALA A 54 -0.63 -7.65 13.99
C ALA A 54 -1.65 -8.05 12.91
N ILE A 55 -2.69 -7.23 12.76
CA ILE A 55 -3.62 -7.31 11.63
C ILE A 55 -3.02 -6.49 10.46
N PRO A 56 -2.99 -7.02 9.24
CA PRO A 56 -2.55 -6.28 8.06
C PRO A 56 -3.38 -4.99 7.87
N PRO A 57 -2.76 -3.79 7.79
CA PRO A 57 -3.50 -2.55 7.54
C PRO A 57 -4.40 -2.57 6.30
N PRO A 58 -4.03 -3.20 5.16
CA PRO A 58 -4.92 -3.30 4.00
C PRO A 58 -6.23 -4.04 4.31
N VAL A 59 -6.19 -5.07 5.15
CA VAL A 59 -7.40 -5.80 5.57
C VAL A 59 -8.31 -4.91 6.41
N VAL A 60 -7.72 -4.15 7.33
CA VAL A 60 -8.47 -3.17 8.15
C VAL A 60 -9.16 -2.15 7.25
N ALA A 61 -8.48 -1.63 6.22
CA ALA A 61 -9.08 -0.68 5.27
C ALA A 61 -10.30 -1.27 4.54
N MET A 62 -10.23 -2.53 4.11
CA MET A 62 -11.35 -3.20 3.44
C MET A 62 -12.57 -3.40 4.34
N VAL A 63 -12.35 -3.71 5.62
CA VAL A 63 -13.44 -3.93 6.59
C VAL A 63 -14.00 -2.61 7.13
N ALA A 64 -13.13 -1.61 7.35
CA ALA A 64 -13.56 -0.32 7.89
C ALA A 64 -14.42 0.47 6.90
N ALA A 65 -14.17 0.36 5.58
CA ALA A 65 -14.93 1.08 4.56
C ALA A 65 -16.47 0.85 4.64
N PRO A 66 -16.99 -0.38 4.60
CA PRO A 66 -18.42 -0.61 4.75
C PRO A 66 -18.95 -0.20 6.13
N MET A 67 -18.17 -0.36 7.21
CA MET A 67 -18.58 0.10 8.55
C MET A 67 -18.77 1.61 8.59
N LEU A 68 -17.80 2.37 8.06
CA LEU A 68 -17.88 3.83 7.99
C LEU A 68 -19.06 4.30 7.12
N ARG A 69 -19.36 3.58 6.03
CA ARG A 69 -20.55 3.85 5.20
C ARG A 69 -21.85 3.61 5.98
N CYS A 70 -21.97 2.49 6.69
CA CYS A 70 -23.13 2.20 7.54
C CYS A 70 -23.30 3.23 8.67
N CYS A 71 -22.20 3.80 9.17
CA CYS A 71 -22.21 4.88 10.16
C CYS A 71 -22.49 6.27 9.56
N GLY A 72 -22.64 6.41 8.24
CA GLY A 72 -22.83 7.71 7.58
C GLY A 72 -21.59 8.61 7.59
N LEU A 73 -20.40 8.06 7.84
CA LEU A 73 -19.13 8.80 7.91
C LEU A 73 -18.41 8.86 6.56
N LEU A 74 -18.79 8.02 5.60
CA LEU A 74 -18.39 8.15 4.22
C LEU A 74 -19.54 8.75 3.40
N PRO A 75 -19.26 9.67 2.47
CA PRO A 75 -20.28 10.16 1.57
C PRO A 75 -20.90 8.98 0.82
N PRO A 76 -22.21 9.00 0.52
CA PRO A 76 -22.76 8.06 -0.43
C PRO A 76 -21.92 8.19 -1.69
N ALA A 77 -21.27 7.09 -2.12
CA ALA A 77 -20.66 7.03 -3.44
C ALA A 77 -21.70 7.59 -4.40
N ALA A 78 -21.36 8.54 -5.27
CA ALA A 78 -22.32 9.15 -6.19
C ALA A 78 -23.00 8.02 -6.97
N VAL A 79 -24.13 7.57 -6.46
CA VAL A 79 -24.96 6.56 -7.09
C VAL A 79 -25.59 7.36 -8.20
N GLU A 80 -25.08 7.21 -9.42
CA GLU A 80 -25.89 7.53 -10.57
C GLU A 80 -27.13 6.64 -10.49
N VAL A 81 -28.18 7.17 -9.89
CA VAL A 81 -29.53 6.61 -9.86
C VAL A 81 -30.02 6.66 -11.31
N GLY A 82 -29.61 5.71 -12.15
CA GLY A 82 -29.95 5.81 -13.57
C GLY A 82 -29.64 4.65 -14.51
N ARG A 83 -28.66 3.77 -14.26
CA ARG A 83 -28.32 2.74 -15.26
C ARG A 83 -28.20 1.32 -14.73
N ALA A 84 -28.82 0.44 -15.53
CA ALA A 84 -28.98 -1.00 -15.38
C ALA A 84 -27.80 -1.70 -14.71
N ARG A 85 -28.13 -2.57 -13.75
CA ARG A 85 -27.24 -3.57 -13.14
C ARG A 85 -26.69 -4.51 -14.22
N THR A 86 -25.61 -4.13 -14.89
CA THR A 86 -24.76 -5.11 -15.55
C THR A 86 -23.85 -5.72 -14.48
N CYS A 87 -24.24 -6.90 -14.03
CA CYS A 87 -23.45 -7.80 -13.22
C CYS A 87 -22.19 -8.21 -14.01
N THR A 88 -21.20 -7.33 -14.04
CA THR A 88 -19.83 -7.72 -14.37
C THR A 88 -19.24 -8.36 -13.10
N ALA A 89 -18.89 -9.64 -13.19
CA ALA A 89 -18.44 -10.48 -12.07
C ALA A 89 -17.16 -10.00 -11.35
N ASN A 90 -16.63 -8.83 -11.70
CA ASN A 90 -15.39 -8.25 -11.18
C ASN A 90 -15.57 -6.92 -10.43
N ARG A 91 -16.80 -6.43 -10.23
CA ARG A 91 -17.01 -5.22 -9.40
C ARG A 91 -17.08 -5.60 -7.92
N ALA A 92 -16.30 -4.90 -7.11
CA ALA A 92 -16.41 -4.97 -5.66
C ALA A 92 -17.84 -4.62 -5.22
N PRO A 93 -18.32 -5.16 -4.09
CA PRO A 93 -19.62 -4.77 -3.55
C PRO A 93 -19.67 -3.25 -3.33
N GLU A 94 -20.84 -2.65 -3.55
CA GLU A 94 -21.02 -1.21 -3.45
C GLU A 94 -20.53 -0.69 -2.08
N GLY A 95 -19.64 0.31 -2.08
CA GLY A 95 -19.05 0.88 -0.87
C GLY A 95 -17.68 0.31 -0.47
N TRP A 96 -17.19 -0.71 -1.17
CA TRP A 96 -15.86 -1.29 -0.95
C TRP A 96 -14.77 -0.59 -1.76
N GLU A 97 -15.13 0.31 -2.68
CA GLU A 97 -14.21 1.02 -3.58
C GLU A 97 -13.22 1.88 -2.80
N VAL A 98 -13.70 2.57 -1.75
CA VAL A 98 -12.85 3.39 -0.86
C VAL A 98 -11.86 2.49 -0.12
N GLY A 99 -12.32 1.37 0.43
CA GLY A 99 -11.47 0.40 1.11
C GLY A 99 -10.39 -0.13 0.17
N TRP A 100 -10.76 -0.47 -1.07
CA TRP A 100 -9.81 -0.96 -2.08
C TRP A 100 -8.79 0.09 -2.49
N ALA A 101 -9.21 1.34 -2.67
CA ALA A 101 -8.31 2.44 -2.99
C ALA A 101 -7.26 2.62 -1.89
N VAL A 102 -7.68 2.64 -0.61
CA VAL A 102 -6.79 2.77 0.54
C VAL A 102 -5.89 1.54 0.69
N ALA A 103 -6.43 0.33 0.61
CA ALA A 103 -5.66 -0.92 0.69
C ALA A 103 -4.58 -0.98 -0.39
N ARG A 104 -4.91 -0.61 -1.63
CA ARG A 104 -3.96 -0.53 -2.74
C ARG A 104 -2.87 0.49 -2.48
N GLN A 105 -3.21 1.67 -1.95
CA GLN A 105 -2.22 2.68 -1.56
C GLN A 105 -1.25 2.14 -0.51
N LEU A 106 -1.77 1.52 0.56
CA LEU A 106 -0.95 0.93 1.63
C LEU A 106 0.03 -0.13 1.10
N LEU A 107 -0.41 -0.99 0.19
CA LEU A 107 0.45 -2.00 -0.43
C LEU A 107 1.59 -1.38 -1.26
N LEU A 108 1.34 -0.28 -1.97
CA LEU A 108 2.38 0.43 -2.71
C LEU A 108 3.36 1.15 -1.78
N GLU A 109 2.86 1.67 -0.67
CA GLU A 109 3.69 2.29 0.35
C GLU A 109 4.59 1.27 1.07
N ALA A 110 4.11 0.04 1.20
CA ALA A 110 4.85 -1.10 1.71
C ALA A 110 5.87 -1.68 0.70
N ALA A 111 5.66 -1.47 -0.61
CA ALA A 111 6.59 -1.97 -1.62
C ALA A 111 8.00 -1.36 -1.45
N PRO A 112 9.08 -2.11 -1.76
CA PRO A 112 10.44 -1.60 -1.73
C PRO A 112 10.58 -0.28 -2.51
N ARG A 113 11.43 0.63 -2.06
CA ARG A 113 11.71 1.91 -2.73
C ARG A 113 12.60 1.73 -3.97
N ASP A 114 12.15 0.93 -4.92
CA ASP A 114 12.87 0.64 -6.16
C ASP A 114 12.23 1.33 -7.39
N GLY A 115 12.77 1.05 -8.58
CA GLY A 115 12.21 1.54 -9.84
C GLY A 115 10.80 1.02 -10.10
N GLY A 116 10.51 -0.22 -9.70
CA GLY A 116 9.22 -0.88 -9.92
C GLY A 116 8.08 -0.19 -9.17
N ARG A 117 8.30 0.13 -7.88
CA ARG A 117 7.33 0.91 -7.09
C ARG A 117 7.04 2.28 -7.72
N ARG A 118 8.09 3.00 -8.14
CA ARG A 118 7.92 4.35 -8.74
C ARG A 118 7.07 4.28 -10.01
N GLU A 119 7.31 3.28 -10.85
CA GLU A 119 6.54 3.07 -12.07
C GLU A 119 5.08 2.69 -11.78
N ALA A 120 4.83 1.80 -10.81
CA ALA A 120 3.48 1.45 -10.37
C ALA A 120 2.70 2.66 -9.84
N LEU A 121 3.36 3.52 -9.05
CA LEU A 121 2.78 4.77 -8.54
C LEU A 121 2.44 5.73 -9.70
N ARG A 122 3.32 5.90 -10.68
CA ARG A 122 3.04 6.74 -11.86
C ARG A 122 1.80 6.26 -12.61
N ARG A 123 1.70 4.96 -12.89
CA ARG A 123 0.53 4.38 -13.59
C ARG A 123 -0.77 4.62 -12.83
N LEU A 124 -0.69 4.59 -11.51
CA LEU A 124 -1.81 4.86 -10.63
C LEU A 124 -2.25 6.30 -10.65
N THR A 125 -1.32 7.23 -10.47
CA THR A 125 -1.61 8.66 -10.53
C THR A 125 -2.12 9.05 -11.92
N ALA A 126 -1.55 8.49 -12.99
CA ALA A 126 -2.00 8.70 -14.36
C ALA A 126 -3.42 8.16 -14.62
N GLY A 127 -3.76 6.97 -14.11
CA GLY A 127 -5.10 6.41 -14.22
C GLY A 127 -6.16 7.21 -13.45
N VAL A 128 -5.81 7.74 -12.27
CA VAL A 128 -6.68 8.63 -11.50
C VAL A 128 -6.88 9.96 -12.22
N ALA A 129 -5.82 10.55 -12.78
CA ALA A 129 -5.91 11.78 -13.56
C ALA A 129 -6.81 11.60 -14.79
N ALA A 130 -6.64 10.50 -15.54
CA ALA A 130 -7.49 10.17 -16.69
C ALA A 130 -8.98 10.04 -16.31
N SER A 131 -9.29 9.43 -15.16
CA SER A 131 -10.68 9.30 -14.70
C SER A 131 -11.28 10.62 -14.22
N SER A 132 -10.45 11.60 -13.84
CA SER A 132 -10.88 12.93 -13.40
C SER A 132 -11.20 13.88 -14.55
N CYS A 133 -10.56 13.74 -15.72
CA CYS A 133 -10.84 14.61 -16.87
C CYS A 133 -12.09 14.21 -17.67
N TYR A 134 -12.53 12.94 -17.62
CA TYR A 134 -13.78 12.52 -18.28
C TYR A 134 -15.06 13.09 -17.63
N GLY A 135 -14.99 13.70 -16.44
CA GLY A 135 -16.13 14.34 -15.78
C GLY A 135 -16.30 15.83 -16.07
N ALA A 136 -15.34 16.49 -16.73
CA ALA A 136 -15.35 17.94 -16.92
C ALA A 136 -15.85 18.40 -18.31
N GLU A 137 -16.08 17.48 -19.25
CA GLU A 137 -16.37 17.80 -20.66
C GLU A 137 -17.83 17.50 -21.06
N GLN A 138 -18.75 17.34 -20.09
CA GLN A 138 -20.19 17.14 -20.34
C GLN A 138 -21.09 18.22 -19.70
N ALA A 139 -20.56 19.41 -19.41
CA ALA A 139 -21.33 20.56 -18.93
C ALA A 139 -21.42 21.65 -20.01
#